data_AF-A0A840GZB7-F1
#
_entry.id   AF-A0A840GZB7-F1
#
_cell.length_a   1.000
_cell.length_b   1.000
_cell.length_c   1.000
_cell.angle_alpha   90.00
_cell.angle_beta   90.00
_cell.angle_gamma   90.00
#
_symmetry.space_group_name_H-M   'P 1'
#
loop_
_entity.id
_entity.type
_entity.pdbx_description
1 polymer ?
#
loop_
_entity_poly.entity_id
_entity_poly.type
_entity_poly.pdbx_seq_one_letter_code
_entity_poly.pdbx_strand_id
1 'polypeptide(L)'
;MPKQNSSGGKDKLGSISKKGDRYLRSLFTAGALAVIRYAKIHGTGHRPWLSALLARRATKVAAIALANKLARIAWAMMARNERYKEPAALMA
;
A
#
# COMPACT_ATOMS: atom_id res chain seq x y z
N MET A 1 4.20 -11.21 15.34
CA MET A 1 5.27 -11.93 14.59
C MET A 1 4.66 -12.55 13.33
N PRO A 2 5.08 -12.21 12.10
CA PRO A 2 4.53 -12.81 10.90
C PRO A 2 5.09 -14.23 10.74
N LYS A 3 4.25 -15.25 10.96
CA LYS A 3 4.62 -16.66 10.80
C LYS A 3 4.45 -17.06 9.34
N GLN A 4 5.57 -17.37 8.70
CA GLN A 4 5.68 -17.90 7.35
C GLN A 4 4.92 -19.22 7.25
N ASN A 5 3.91 -19.28 6.37
CA ASN A 5 3.31 -20.53 5.94
C ASN A 5 3.42 -20.57 4.42
N SER A 6 4.53 -21.14 3.95
CA SER A 6 4.70 -21.51 2.55
C SER A 6 4.02 -22.86 2.35
N SER A 7 3.06 -22.95 1.45
CA SER A 7 2.46 -24.21 1.02
C SER A 7 2.35 -24.19 -0.49
N GLY A 8 3.11 -25.05 -1.16
CA GLY A 8 2.84 -25.48 -2.53
C GLY A 8 3.55 -24.76 -3.68
N GLY A 9 4.68 -24.08 -3.46
CA GLY A 9 5.63 -23.72 -4.54
C GLY A 9 5.10 -22.79 -5.64
N LYS A 10 4.02 -22.03 -5.39
CA LYS A 10 3.44 -21.08 -6.35
C LYS A 10 3.18 -19.76 -5.65
N ASP A 11 4.09 -18.81 -5.82
CA ASP A 11 3.91 -17.43 -5.36
C ASP A 11 2.81 -16.75 -6.18
N LYS A 12 1.58 -16.80 -5.68
CA LYS A 12 0.49 -15.93 -6.12
C LYS A 12 0.38 -14.74 -5.18
N LEU A 13 0.51 -13.55 -5.76
CA LEU A 13 0.31 -12.24 -5.12
C LEU A 13 -1.13 -12.10 -4.58
N GLY A 14 -1.35 -12.53 -3.33
CA GLY A 14 -2.62 -12.39 -2.63
C GLY A 14 -2.86 -11.01 -2.01
N SER A 15 -4.09 -10.80 -1.53
CA SER A 15 -4.51 -9.61 -0.77
C SER A 15 -3.89 -9.55 0.63
N ILE A 16 -3.94 -8.37 1.28
CA ILE A 16 -3.52 -8.17 2.68
C ILE A 16 -4.12 -9.31 3.52
N SER A 17 -3.25 -10.15 4.08
CA SER A 17 -3.68 -11.44 4.64
C SER A 17 -4.74 -11.24 5.73
N LYS A 18 -5.79 -12.08 5.71
CA LYS A 18 -6.79 -12.15 6.79
C LYS A 18 -6.21 -12.71 8.11
N LYS A 19 -4.95 -13.20 8.08
CA LYS A 19 -4.13 -13.68 9.20
C LYS A 19 -3.13 -12.64 9.75
N GLY A 20 -3.16 -11.39 9.25
CA GLY A 20 -2.35 -10.28 9.77
C GLY A 20 -3.02 -9.56 10.93
N ASP A 21 -2.28 -8.69 11.60
CA ASP A 21 -2.81 -7.84 12.66
C ASP A 21 -3.93 -6.93 12.11
N ARG A 22 -5.14 -7.08 12.67
CA ARG A 22 -6.33 -6.32 12.29
C ARG A 22 -6.14 -4.83 12.55
N TYR A 23 -5.44 -4.46 13.62
CA TYR A 23 -5.16 -3.09 14.00
C TYR A 23 -4.22 -2.43 12.98
N LEU A 24 -3.14 -3.11 12.57
CA LEU A 24 -2.25 -2.61 11.52
C LEU A 24 -3.00 -2.43 10.20
N ARG A 25 -3.84 -3.38 9.80
CA ARG A 25 -4.65 -3.23 8.58
C ARG A 25 -5.57 -2.00 8.65
N SER A 26 -6.21 -1.77 9.78
CA SER A 26 -7.05 -0.60 10.00
C SER A 26 -6.25 0.70 9.93
N LEU A 27 -5.07 0.74 10.57
CA LEU A 27 -4.16 1.89 10.52
C LEU A 27 -3.70 2.20 9.09
N PHE A 28 -3.24 1.20 8.34
CA PHE A 28 -2.84 1.39 6.94
C PHE A 28 -4.00 1.88 6.06
N THR A 29 -5.21 1.37 6.30
CA THR A 29 -6.40 1.78 5.54
C THR A 29 -6.80 3.22 5.88
N ALA A 30 -6.78 3.60 7.17
CA ALA A 30 -7.07 4.96 7.61
C ALA A 30 -6.04 5.96 7.04
N GLY A 31 -4.75 5.62 7.11
CA GLY A 31 -3.67 6.42 6.51
C GLY A 31 -3.80 6.55 5.00
N ALA A 32 -4.16 5.46 4.30
CA ALA A 32 -4.43 5.49 2.86
C ALA A 32 -5.62 6.40 2.50
N LEU A 33 -6.69 6.40 3.30
CA LEU A 33 -7.81 7.31 3.13
C LEU A 33 -7.38 8.77 3.30
N ALA A 34 -6.57 9.07 4.32
CA ALA A 34 -6.05 10.42 4.55
C ALA A 34 -5.23 10.93 3.35
N VAL A 35 -4.35 10.08 2.80
CA VAL A 35 -3.59 10.37 1.59
C VAL A 35 -4.50 10.64 0.40
N ILE A 36 -5.53 9.82 0.18
CA ILE A 36 -6.46 10.02 -0.93
C ILE A 36 -7.25 11.32 -0.75
N ARG A 37 -7.68 11.66 0.47
CA ARG A 37 -8.35 12.92 0.77
C ARG A 37 -7.43 14.11 0.46
N TYR A 38 -6.17 14.05 0.90
CA TYR A 38 -5.18 15.06 0.59
C TYR A 38 -4.98 15.23 -0.92
N ALA A 39 -4.85 14.11 -1.65
CA ALA A 39 -4.64 14.11 -3.10
C ALA A 39 -5.85 14.60 -3.91
N LYS A 40 -7.07 14.48 -3.37
CA LYS A 40 -8.27 15.09 -3.97
C LYS A 40 -8.30 16.61 -3.82
N ILE A 41 -7.73 17.14 -2.74
CA ILE A 41 -7.73 18.58 -2.43
C ILE A 41 -6.56 19.29 -3.13
N HIS A 42 -5.36 18.72 -3.08
CA HIS A 42 -4.13 19.35 -3.56
C HIS A 42 -3.66 18.82 -4.92
N GLY A 43 -4.44 17.93 -5.53
CA GLY A 43 -4.06 17.24 -6.75
C GLY A 43 -3.14 16.03 -6.50
N THR A 44 -3.00 15.20 -7.53
CA THR A 44 -2.32 13.90 -7.48
C THR A 44 -0.94 13.93 -8.14
N GLY A 45 -0.32 15.11 -8.27
CA GLY A 45 0.91 15.32 -9.05
C GLY A 45 2.09 14.43 -8.64
N HIS A 46 2.15 14.01 -7.38
CA HIS A 46 3.22 13.16 -6.86
C HIS A 46 2.99 11.65 -7.08
N ARG A 47 1.79 11.23 -7.53
CA ARG A 47 1.38 9.81 -7.59
C ARG A 47 0.44 9.53 -8.78
N PRO A 48 0.93 9.55 -10.03
CA PRO A 48 0.11 9.32 -11.22
C PRO A 48 -0.63 7.97 -11.21
N TRP A 49 -0.02 6.93 -10.62
CA TRP A 49 -0.67 5.63 -10.43
C TRP A 49 -1.92 5.71 -9.54
N LEU A 50 -1.92 6.56 -8.50
CA LEU A 50 -3.06 6.71 -7.60
C LEU A 50 -4.21 7.43 -8.31
N SER A 51 -3.90 8.43 -9.14
CA SER A 51 -4.88 9.15 -9.98
C SER A 51 -5.55 8.20 -10.95
N ALA A 52 -4.75 7.42 -11.68
CA ALA A 52 -5.26 6.43 -12.63
C ALA A 52 -6.12 5.36 -11.94
N LEU A 53 -5.76 4.98 -10.70
CA LEU A 53 -6.54 4.03 -9.93
C LEU A 53 -7.87 4.61 -9.44
N LEU A 54 -7.87 5.86 -8.97
CA LEU A 54 -9.08 6.58 -8.55
C LEU A 54 -10.03 6.86 -9.73
N ALA A 55 -9.49 7.02 -10.94
CA ALA A 55 -10.29 7.16 -12.16
C ALA A 55 -11.01 5.86 -12.55
N ARG A 56 -10.44 4.69 -12.23
CA ARG A 56 -10.95 3.37 -12.68
C ARG A 56 -11.68 2.58 -11.61
N ARG A 57 -11.56 2.94 -10.33
CA ARG A 57 -12.07 2.16 -9.19
C ARG A 57 -12.62 3.06 -8.08
N ALA A 58 -13.55 2.51 -7.30
CA ALA A 58 -14.10 3.17 -6.13
C ALA A 58 -13.01 3.55 -5.12
N THR A 59 -13.21 4.67 -4.42
CA THR A 59 -12.23 5.24 -3.47
C THR A 59 -11.80 4.24 -2.38
N LYS A 60 -12.73 3.40 -1.86
CA LYS A 60 -12.40 2.38 -0.87
C LYS A 60 -11.46 1.30 -1.41
N VAL A 61 -11.61 0.91 -2.67
CA VAL A 61 -10.73 -0.08 -3.33
C VAL A 61 -9.35 0.53 -3.56
N ALA A 62 -9.29 1.79 -4.00
CA ALA A 62 -8.04 2.52 -4.14
C ALA A 62 -7.31 2.67 -2.79
N ALA A 63 -8.04 2.91 -1.69
CA ALA A 63 -7.47 2.97 -0.35
C ALA A 63 -6.85 1.64 0.09
N ILE A 64 -7.53 0.51 -0.17
CA ILE A 64 -6.98 -0.82 0.14
C ILE A 64 -5.72 -1.10 -0.68
N ALA A 65 -5.72 -0.75 -1.96
CA ALA A 65 -4.54 -0.93 -2.82
C ALA A 65 -3.36 -0.07 -2.37
N LEU A 66 -3.61 1.18 -1.98
CA LEU A 66 -2.60 2.08 -1.43
C LEU A 66 -2.07 1.57 -0.09
N ALA A 67 -2.96 1.12 0.81
CA ALA A 67 -2.58 0.49 2.08
C ALA A 67 -1.67 -0.73 1.84
N ASN A 68 -1.99 -1.57 0.85
CA ASN A 68 -1.17 -2.71 0.50
C ASN A 68 0.22 -2.28 -0.02
N LYS A 69 0.28 -1.23 -0.84
CA LYS A 69 1.56 -0.67 -1.32
C LYS A 69 2.41 -0.17 -0.16
N LEU A 70 1.83 0.59 0.78
CA LEU A 70 2.52 1.10 1.96
C LEU A 70 3.00 -0.03 2.88
N ALA A 71 2.18 -1.06 3.09
CA ALA A 71 2.56 -2.22 3.88
C ALA A 71 3.76 -2.97 3.28
N ARG A 72 3.83 -3.09 1.94
CA ARG A 72 4.99 -3.69 1.27
C ARG A 72 6.26 -2.87 1.41
N ILE A 73 6.17 -1.55 1.31
CA ILE A 73 7.31 -0.65 1.51
C ILE A 73 7.80 -0.78 2.96
N ALA A 74 6.89 -0.72 3.93
CA ALA A 74 7.21 -0.92 5.34
C ALA A 74 7.89 -2.28 5.58
N TRP A 75 7.35 -3.35 5.01
CA TRP A 75 7.95 -4.68 5.12
C TRP A 75 9.35 -4.73 4.50
N ALA A 76 9.55 -4.20 3.31
CA ALA A 76 10.86 -4.19 2.66
C ALA A 76 11.90 -3.39 3.47
N MET A 77 11.51 -2.25 4.03
CA MET A 77 12.38 -1.46 4.92
C MET A 77 12.76 -2.24 6.17
N MET A 78 11.78 -2.85 6.85
CA MET A 78 12.03 -3.65 8.05
C MET A 78 12.89 -4.89 7.76
N ALA A 79 12.61 -5.59 6.66
CA ALA A 79 13.33 -6.80 6.28
C ALA A 79 14.79 -6.54 5.89
N ARG A 80 15.08 -5.37 5.32
CA ARG A 80 16.42 -4.97 4.87
C ARG A 80 17.14 -4.06 5.86
N ASN A 81 16.48 -3.69 6.96
CA ASN A 81 16.91 -2.64 7.90
C ASN A 81 17.33 -1.34 7.19
N GLU A 82 16.62 -1.00 6.11
CA GLU A 82 16.91 0.17 5.27
C GLU A 82 15.99 1.33 5.66
N ARG A 83 16.53 2.55 5.64
CA ARG A 83 15.73 3.77 5.82
C ARG A 83 14.78 3.96 4.63
N TYR A 84 13.67 4.64 4.87
CA TYR A 84 12.75 5.04 3.80
C TYR A 84 13.49 5.86 2.76
N LYS A 85 13.60 5.29 1.56
CA LYS A 85 14.02 6.00 0.36
C LYS A 85 12.73 6.43 -0.31
N GLU A 86 12.57 7.74 -0.50
CA GLU A 86 11.45 8.23 -1.29
C GLU A 86 11.52 7.53 -2.65
N PRO A 87 10.46 6.81 -3.07
CA PRO A 87 10.47 6.17 -4.36
C PRO A 87 10.61 7.31 -5.36
N ALA A 88 11.75 7.36 -6.06
CA ALA A 88 12.03 8.35 -7.09
C ALA A 88 10.77 8.44 -7.93
N ALA A 89 10.02 9.53 -7.74
CA ALA A 89 8.81 9.76 -8.50
C ALA A 89 9.28 9.66 -9.95
N LEU A 90 8.67 8.76 -10.71
CA LEU A 90 8.90 8.62 -12.15
C LEU A 90 8.72 10.01 -12.75
N MET A 91 9.83 10.73 -12.89
CA MET A 91 10.00 11.89 -13.73
C MET A 91 10.11 11.34 -15.15
N ALA A 92 8.95 11.05 -15.73
CA ALA A 92 8.77 10.82 -17.15
C ALA A 92 7.44 11.46 -17.54
#